data_AF-A0A973BBS4-F1
#
_entry.id   AF-A0A973BBS4-F1
#
_cell.length_a   1.000
_cell.length_b   1.000
_cell.length_c   1.000
_cell.angle_alpha   90.00
_cell.angle_beta   90.00
_cell.angle_gamma   90.00
#
_symmetry.space_group_name_H-M   'P 1'
#
loop_
_entity.id
_entity.type
_entity.pdbx_description
1 polymer ?
#
loop_
_entity_poly.entity_id
_entity_poly.type
_entity_poly.pdbx_seq_one_letter_code
_entity_poly.pdbx_strand_id
1 'polypeptide(L)' 'ENGIKTIAFPNISTGIYKFPKELAAKVALKAIREFEKSQELEEVIIICFEEDNYRIYQELMK' A
#
# COMPACT_ATOMS: atom_id res chain seq x y z
N GLU A 1 -6.95 10.90 -13.83
CA GLU A 1 -7.61 10.56 -15.12
C GLU A 1 -9.08 10.09 -15.02
N ASN A 2 -9.53 9.36 -13.98
CA ASN A 2 -10.92 8.91 -13.85
C ASN A 2 -11.73 9.57 -12.71
N GLY A 3 -11.18 10.61 -12.07
CA GLY A 3 -11.84 11.27 -10.92
C GLY A 3 -12.02 10.39 -9.69
N ILE A 4 -11.28 9.28 -9.58
CA ILE A 4 -11.34 8.36 -8.43
C ILE A 4 -10.77 9.05 -7.18
N LYS A 5 -11.52 8.98 -6.09
CA LYS A 5 -11.15 9.57 -4.79
C LYS A 5 -10.68 8.58 -3.75
N THR A 6 -11.06 7.31 -3.91
CA THR A 6 -10.71 6.23 -2.99
C THR A 6 -10.22 5.02 -3.77
N ILE A 7 -9.11 4.42 -3.33
CA ILE A 7 -8.55 3.20 -3.93
C ILE A 7 -8.24 2.20 -2.83
N ALA A 8 -8.65 0.95 -3.03
CA ALA A 8 -8.25 -0.18 -2.21
C ALA A 8 -7.43 -1.18 -3.04
N PHE A 9 -6.29 -1.63 -2.52
CA PHE A 9 -5.46 -2.63 -3.20
C PHE A 9 -4.78 -3.61 -2.23
N PRO A 10 -4.56 -4.87 -2.65
CA PRO A 10 -3.92 -5.88 -1.81
C PRO A 10 -2.39 -5.74 -1.79
N ASN A 11 -1.70 -6.56 -1.00
CA ASN A 11 -0.24 -6.64 -1.04
C ASN A 11 0.25 -7.26 -2.37
N ILE A 12 0.61 -6.41 -3.32
CA ILE A 12 1.03 -6.82 -4.67
C ILE A 12 2.39 -7.52 -4.60
N SER A 13 2.54 -8.61 -5.37
CA SER A 13 3.78 -9.39 -5.54
C SER A 13 4.25 -10.20 -4.31
N THR A 14 3.58 -10.15 -3.16
CA THR A 14 4.04 -10.86 -1.95
C THR A 14 3.53 -12.30 -1.81
N GLY A 15 2.55 -12.71 -2.64
CA GLY A 15 2.01 -14.08 -2.70
C GLY A 15 2.90 -15.03 -3.51
N ILE A 16 2.36 -15.56 -4.62
CA ILE A 16 3.05 -16.54 -5.50
C ILE A 16 4.41 -16.01 -6.01
N TYR A 17 4.52 -14.70 -6.24
CA TYR A 17 5.75 -14.06 -6.71
C TYR A 17 6.83 -13.91 -5.63
N LYS A 18 6.49 -14.18 -4.36
CA LYS A 18 7.43 -14.22 -3.22
C LYS A 18 8.31 -12.99 -3.06
N PHE A 19 7.86 -11.82 -3.52
CA PHE A 19 8.59 -10.59 -3.28
C PHE A 19 8.60 -10.30 -1.76
N PRO A 20 9.73 -9.87 -1.17
CA PRO A 20 9.81 -9.66 0.28
C PRO A 20 8.77 -8.66 0.78
N LYS A 21 7.95 -9.07 1.76
CA LYS A 21 6.80 -8.30 2.27
C LYS A 21 7.19 -6.89 2.73
N GLU A 22 8.27 -6.77 3.52
CA GLU A 22 8.75 -5.47 4.01
C GLU A 22 9.19 -4.53 2.89
N LEU A 23 9.87 -5.07 1.86
CA LEU A 23 10.29 -4.27 0.71
C LEU A 23 9.07 -3.84 -0.11
N ALA A 24 8.11 -4.73 -0.33
CA ALA A 24 6.85 -4.40 -1.01
C ALA A 24 6.10 -3.29 -0.27
N ALA A 25 5.97 -3.39 1.05
CA ALA A 25 5.30 -2.40 1.87
C ALA A 25 5.99 -1.03 1.80
N LYS A 26 7.33 -0.99 1.88
CA LYS A 26 8.11 0.25 1.74
C LYS A 26 7.93 0.90 0.37
N VAL A 27 7.94 0.10 -0.71
CA VAL A 27 7.70 0.59 -2.08
C VAL A 27 6.28 1.13 -2.22
N ALA A 28 5.27 0.39 -1.75
CA ALA A 28 3.88 0.82 -1.80
C ALA A 28 3.66 2.13 -1.04
N LEU A 29 4.12 2.24 0.22
CA LEU A 29 3.98 3.47 1.01
C LEU A 29 4.71 4.65 0.40
N LYS A 30 5.91 4.43 -0.17
CA LYS A 30 6.63 5.48 -0.89
C LYS A 30 5.81 6.00 -2.08
N ALA A 31 5.30 5.10 -2.91
CA ALA A 31 4.48 5.46 -4.07
C ALA A 31 3.19 6.19 -3.67
N ILE A 32 2.50 5.73 -2.62
CA ILE A 32 1.32 6.39 -2.08
C ILE A 32 1.66 7.82 -1.63
N ARG A 33 2.68 7.99 -0.79
CA ARG A 33 3.10 9.31 -0.28
C ARG A 33 3.55 10.27 -1.38
N GLU A 34 4.17 9.75 -2.43
CA GLU A 34 4.53 10.54 -3.61
C GLU A 34 3.29 10.98 -4.39
N PHE A 35 2.30 10.09 -4.52
CA PHE A 35 1.04 10.39 -5.19
C PHE A 35 0.15 11.34 -4.38
N GLU A 36 0.10 11.24 -3.05
CA GLU A 36 -0.68 12.15 -2.19
C GLU A 36 -0.30 13.63 -2.38
N LYS A 37 0.93 13.92 -2.80
CA LYS A 37 1.38 15.29 -3.10
C LYS A 37 0.65 15.93 -4.27
N SER A 38 0.03 15.14 -5.17
CA SER A 38 -0.78 15.67 -6.26
C SER A 38 -2.20 16.06 -5.85
N GLN A 39 -2.62 15.78 -4.60
CA GLN A 39 -3.95 16.08 -4.03
C GLN A 39 -5.14 15.48 -4.80
N GLU A 40 -4.94 14.41 -5.57
CA GLU A 40 -6.03 13.80 -6.35
C GLU A 40 -6.86 12.79 -5.54
N LEU A 41 -6.25 12.13 -4.53
CA LEU A 41 -6.83 11.07 -3.71
C LEU A 41 -7.22 11.57 -2.32
N GLU A 42 -8.37 11.09 -1.82
CA GLU A 42 -8.88 11.35 -0.47
C GLU A 42 -8.53 10.19 0.48
N GLU A 43 -8.56 8.95 -0.01
CA GLU A 43 -8.31 7.77 0.81
C GLU A 43 -7.63 6.63 0.04
N VAL A 44 -6.67 5.98 0.70
CA VAL A 44 -6.03 4.76 0.19
C VAL A 44 -6.13 3.67 1.25
N ILE A 45 -6.73 2.53 0.87
CA ILE A 45 -6.91 1.37 1.74
C ILE A 45 -5.96 0.26 1.31
N ILE A 46 -5.09 -0.16 2.22
CA ILE A 46 -4.19 -1.28 2.00
C ILE A 46 -4.83 -2.55 2.56
N ILE A 47 -5.22 -3.48 1.69
CA ILE A 47 -5.86 -4.73 2.08
C ILE A 47 -4.79 -5.73 2.49
N CYS A 48 -4.61 -5.91 3.79
CA CYS A 48 -3.74 -6.91 4.38
C CYS A 48 -4.53 -8.20 4.64
N PHE A 49 -4.43 -9.17 3.72
CA PHE A 49 -5.09 -10.48 3.90
C PHE A 49 -4.40 -11.34 4.98
N GLU A 50 -3.08 -11.21 5.11
CA GLU A 50 -2.29 -11.91 6.11
C GLU A 50 -1.91 -10.97 7.25
N GLU A 51 -1.90 -11.50 8.47
CA GLU A 51 -1.50 -10.79 9.70
C GLU A 51 -0.09 -10.20 9.60
N ASP A 52 0.86 -10.90 8.97
CA ASP A 52 2.23 -10.41 8.80
C ASP A 52 2.29 -9.10 8.02
N ASN A 53 1.53 -9.00 6.92
CA ASN A 53 1.48 -7.76 6.14
C ASN A 53 0.88 -6.65 7.00
N TYR A 54 -0.21 -6.93 7.72
CA TYR A 54 -0.83 -5.95 8.61
C TYR A 54 0.16 -5.37 9.62
N ARG A 55 0.93 -6.23 10.30
CA ARG A 55 1.97 -5.81 11.27
C ARG A 55 3.07 -4.97 10.62
N ILE A 56 3.56 -5.37 9.45
CA ILE A 56 4.56 -4.61 8.70
C ILE A 56 4.05 -3.19 8.40
N TYR A 57 2.82 -3.05 7.92
CA TYR A 57 2.25 -1.73 7.65
C TYR A 57 2.04 -0.92 8.94
N GLN A 58 1.58 -1.54 10.02
CA GLN A 58 1.46 -0.87 11.32
C GLN A 58 2.81 -0.34 11.82
N GLU A 59 3.90 -1.08 11.65
CA GLU A 59 5.23 -0.63 12.06
C GLU A 59 5.77 0.51 11.20
N LEU A 60 5.55 0.46 9.88
CA LEU A 60 6.02 1.47 8.93
C LEU A 60 5.20 2.77 8.94
N MET A 61 3.98 2.74 9.47
CA MET A 61 3.06 3.88 9.54
C MET A 61 2.98 4.55 10.92
N LYS A 62 3.73 4.05 11.91
CA LYS A 62 4.01 4.82 13.14
C LYS A 62 4.83 6.06 12.82
#